data_AF-A0ABD2U8Z7-F1
#
_entry.id   AF-A0ABD2U8Z7-F1
#
_cell.length_a   1.000
_cell.length_b   1.000
_cell.length_c   1.000
_cell.angle_alpha   90.00
_cell.angle_beta   90.00
_cell.angle_gamma   90.00
#
_symmetry.space_group_name_H-M   'P 1'
#
loop_
_entity.id
_entity.type
_entity.pdbx_description
1 polymer ?
#
loop_
_entity_poly.entity_id
_entity_poly.type
_entity_poly.pdbx_seq_one_letter_code
_entity_poly.pdbx_strand_id
1 'polypeptide(L)'
;MLNNSPTMEDLDGGMASDVEREEEEAVTDLLRDRFRLCTISIAEEQLAKDLELFAQHAGRKSVNMEDVILSAHRNDHLAASLRSFCNDLKTKEPNLERKRKKNPRREGRVAPDLLRTPDT
;
A
#
# COMPACT_ATOMS: atom_id res chain seq x y z
N MET A 1 29.92 -68.53 27.82
CA MET A 1 30.08 -67.08 27.58
C MET A 1 29.90 -66.87 26.09
N LEU A 2 28.74 -66.38 25.66
CA LEU A 2 28.51 -66.01 24.26
C LEU A 2 28.91 -64.54 24.12
N ASN A 3 30.03 -64.29 23.46
CA ASN A 3 30.45 -62.96 23.06
C ASN A 3 29.53 -62.51 21.92
N ASN A 4 28.57 -61.66 22.23
CA ASN A 4 27.92 -60.84 21.21
C ASN A 4 28.80 -59.61 21.00
N SER A 5 29.71 -59.69 20.03
CA SER A 5 30.33 -58.48 19.48
C SER A 5 29.28 -57.72 18.67
N PRO A 6 29.18 -56.39 18.78
CA PRO A 6 28.27 -55.61 17.95
C PRO A 6 28.73 -55.70 16.49
N THR A 7 27.82 -56.09 15.60
CA THR A 7 28.02 -56.03 14.16
C THR A 7 28.01 -54.58 13.70
N MET A 8 28.88 -54.25 12.75
CA MET A 8 29.11 -52.90 12.21
C MET A 8 27.89 -52.28 11.48
N GLU A 9 26.76 -52.99 11.45
CA GLU A 9 25.53 -52.63 10.74
C GLU A 9 24.67 -51.59 11.48
N ASP A 10 25.00 -51.26 12.73
CA ASP A 10 24.17 -50.40 13.59
C ASP A 10 24.58 -48.90 13.61
N LEU A 11 25.55 -48.46 12.80
CA LEU A 11 26.10 -47.09 12.89
C LEU A 11 25.94 -46.23 11.62
N ASP A 12 25.39 -46.75 10.52
CA ASP A 12 25.36 -46.06 9.22
C ASP A 12 24.02 -45.31 8.93
N GLY A 13 22.93 -45.63 9.63
CA GLY A 13 21.59 -45.09 9.33
C GLY A 13 21.19 -43.76 9.99
N GLY A 14 22.00 -43.23 10.91
CA GLY A 14 21.66 -42.04 11.70
C GLY A 14 21.88 -40.71 10.97
N MET A 15 22.89 -40.64 10.09
CA MET A 15 23.25 -39.39 9.40
C MET A 15 22.40 -39.16 8.14
N ALA A 16 22.07 -40.21 7.39
CA ALA A 16 21.24 -40.09 6.18
C ALA A 16 19.82 -39.62 6.52
N SER A 17 19.22 -40.18 7.58
CA SER A 17 17.87 -39.82 8.01
C SER A 17 17.76 -38.40 8.58
N ASP A 18 18.82 -37.89 9.20
CA ASP A 18 18.82 -36.52 9.74
C ASP A 18 18.95 -35.48 8.61
N VAL A 19 19.75 -35.79 7.58
CA VAL A 19 19.87 -34.95 6.37
C VAL A 19 18.56 -34.93 5.58
N GLU A 20 17.93 -36.09 5.37
CA GLU A 20 16.62 -36.17 4.69
C GLU A 20 15.55 -35.36 5.46
N ARG A 21 15.56 -35.43 6.79
CA ARG A 21 14.67 -34.62 7.65
C ARG A 21 14.94 -33.12 7.53
N GLU A 22 16.21 -32.71 7.50
CA GLU A 22 16.59 -31.30 7.31
C GLU A 22 16.20 -30.78 5.91
N GLU A 23 16.37 -31.60 4.86
CA GLU A 23 15.92 -31.27 3.51
C GLU A 23 14.40 -31.14 3.44
N GLU A 24 13.64 -32.04 4.07
CA GLU A 24 12.19 -31.94 4.18
C GLU A 24 11.76 -30.63 4.88
N GLU A 25 12.38 -30.30 6.02
CA GLU A 25 12.11 -29.06 6.74
C GLU A 25 12.40 -27.84 5.84
N ALA A 26 13.56 -27.81 5.16
CA ALA A 26 13.93 -26.76 4.23
C ALA A 26 12.95 -26.64 3.05
N VAL A 27 12.45 -27.76 2.51
CA VAL A 27 11.42 -27.77 1.48
C VAL A 27 10.10 -27.22 2.02
N THR A 28 9.70 -27.56 3.24
CA THR A 28 8.47 -27.01 3.83
C THR A 28 8.57 -25.51 4.09
N ASP A 29 9.73 -25.01 4.51
CA ASP A 29 9.97 -23.59 4.72
C ASP A 29 10.01 -22.83 3.39
N LEU A 30 10.66 -23.39 2.37
CA LEU A 30 10.64 -22.84 1.02
C LEU A 30 9.20 -22.78 0.49
N LEU A 31 8.43 -23.85 0.68
CA LEU A 31 7.05 -23.90 0.24
C LEU A 31 6.20 -22.85 0.97
N ARG A 32 6.39 -22.69 2.28
CA ARG A 32 5.73 -21.65 3.08
C ARG A 32 6.10 -20.26 2.59
N ASP A 33 7.37 -19.98 2.34
CA ASP A 33 7.81 -18.70 1.82
C ASP A 33 7.18 -18.40 0.46
N ARG A 34 7.19 -19.37 -0.45
CA ARG A 34 6.57 -19.25 -1.77
C ARG A 34 5.06 -19.03 -1.68
N PHE A 35 4.36 -19.74 -0.80
CA PHE A 35 2.93 -19.53 -0.57
C PHE A 35 2.65 -18.13 0.01
N ARG A 36 3.45 -17.68 0.97
CA ARG A 36 3.33 -16.34 1.55
C ARG A 36 3.53 -15.27 0.48
N LEU A 37 4.56 -15.40 -0.34
CA LEU A 37 4.86 -14.45 -1.41
C LEU A 37 3.74 -14.42 -2.47
N CYS A 38 3.23 -15.59 -2.87
CA CYS A 38 2.11 -15.69 -3.80
C CYS A 38 0.84 -15.03 -3.25
N THR A 39 0.53 -15.28 -1.97
CA THR A 39 -0.64 -14.68 -1.31
C THR A 39 -0.52 -13.16 -1.25
N ILE A 40 0.65 -12.64 -0.88
CA ILE A 40 0.91 -11.19 -0.85
C ILE A 40 0.75 -10.61 -2.26
N SER A 41 1.36 -11.22 -3.28
CA SER A 41 1.28 -10.76 -4.67
C SER A 41 -0.16 -10.69 -5.19
N ILE A 42 -0.99 -11.70 -4.88
CA ILE A 42 -2.40 -11.72 -5.28
C ILE A 42 -3.19 -10.62 -4.55
N ALA A 43 -2.95 -10.45 -3.24
CA ALA A 43 -3.63 -9.45 -2.43
C ALA A 43 -3.28 -8.02 -2.87
N GLU A 44 -2.01 -7.76 -3.18
CA GLU A 44 -1.54 -6.46 -3.70
C GLU A 44 -2.17 -6.13 -5.06
N GLU A 45 -2.21 -7.09 -5.98
CA GLU A 45 -2.82 -6.91 -7.29
C GLU A 45 -4.32 -6.59 -7.16
N GLN A 46 -5.03 -7.32 -6.30
CA GLN A 46 -6.45 -7.08 -6.09
C GLN A 46 -6.70 -5.71 -5.46
N LEU A 47 -5.92 -5.34 -4.44
CA LEU A 47 -6.02 -4.05 -3.78
C LEU A 47 -5.78 -2.90 -4.78
N ALA A 48 -4.78 -3.00 -5.65
CA ALA A 48 -4.50 -1.98 -6.66
C ALA A 48 -5.68 -1.76 -7.61
N LYS A 49 -6.30 -2.85 -8.09
CA LYS A 49 -7.49 -2.79 -8.96
C LYS A 49 -8.69 -2.17 -8.25
N ASP A 50 -8.92 -2.53 -6.99
CA ASP A 50 -10.02 -1.98 -6.20
C ASP A 50 -9.85 -0.47 -5.99
N LEU A 51 -8.63 -0.01 -5.67
CA LEU A 51 -8.34 1.41 -5.49
C LEU A 51 -8.53 2.22 -6.77
N GLU A 52 -8.11 1.68 -7.92
CA GLU A 52 -8.37 2.30 -9.21
C GLU A 52 -9.88 2.41 -9.47
N LEU A 53 -10.63 1.33 -9.22
CA LEU A 53 -12.08 1.30 -9.41
C LEU A 53 -12.79 2.32 -8.52
N PHE A 54 -12.39 2.48 -7.26
CA PHE A 54 -12.98 3.46 -6.35
C PHE A 54 -12.71 4.90 -6.81
N ALA A 55 -11.48 5.19 -7.26
CA ALA A 55 -11.16 6.50 -7.83
C ALA A 55 -12.00 6.78 -9.07
N GLN A 56 -12.11 5.81 -10.00
CA GLN A 56 -12.92 5.94 -11.21
C GLN A 56 -14.41 6.11 -10.91
N HIS A 57 -14.96 5.38 -9.94
CA HIS A 57 -16.35 5.52 -9.49
C HIS A 57 -16.65 6.93 -8.96
N ALA A 58 -15.66 7.57 -8.32
CA ALA A 58 -15.72 8.97 -7.89
C ALA A 58 -15.38 9.97 -9.01
N GLY A 59 -15.24 9.55 -10.27
CA GLY A 59 -14.89 10.40 -11.41
C GLY A 59 -13.45 10.91 -11.41
N ARG A 60 -12.55 10.30 -10.61
CA ARG A 60 -11.14 10.69 -10.47
C ARG A 60 -10.24 9.74 -11.26
N LYS A 61 -9.09 10.26 -11.70
CA LYS A 61 -8.01 9.49 -12.34
C LYS A 61 -6.86 9.16 -11.40
N SER A 62 -6.92 9.66 -10.17
CA SER A 62 -5.88 9.53 -9.15
C SER A 62 -6.50 9.09 -7.83
N VAL A 63 -5.88 8.06 -7.25
CA VAL A 63 -6.25 7.47 -5.95
C VAL A 63 -5.91 8.45 -4.82
N ASN A 64 -6.78 8.52 -3.82
CA ASN A 64 -6.57 9.32 -2.62
C ASN A 64 -6.83 8.50 -1.33
N MET A 65 -6.79 9.16 -0.17
CA MET A 65 -6.99 8.48 1.12
C MET A 65 -8.40 7.89 1.29
N GLU A 66 -9.43 8.44 0.64
CA GLU A 66 -10.80 7.91 0.75
C GLU A 66 -10.91 6.53 0.09
N ASP A 67 -10.20 6.30 -1.02
CA ASP A 67 -10.17 5.00 -1.70
C ASP A 67 -9.51 3.93 -0.80
N VAL A 68 -8.44 4.31 -0.10
CA VAL A 68 -7.73 3.44 0.85
C VAL A 68 -8.58 3.13 2.08
N ILE A 69 -9.32 4.12 2.59
CA ILE A 69 -10.26 3.91 3.71
C ILE A 69 -11.40 2.99 3.26
N LEU A 70 -11.89 3.13 2.02
CA LEU A 70 -12.97 2.30 1.48
C LEU A 70 -12.55 0.84 1.26
N SER A 71 -11.29 0.56 0.88
CA SER A 71 -10.82 -0.82 0.74
C SER A 71 -10.86 -1.59 2.08
N ALA A 72 -10.74 -0.89 3.21
CA ALA A 72 -10.83 -1.47 4.55
C ALA A 72 -12.26 -1.63 5.09
N HIS A 73 -13.31 -1.39 4.29
CA HIS A 73 -14.72 -1.40 4.76
C HIS A 73 -15.20 -2.72 5.40
N ARG A 74 -14.50 -3.84 5.17
CA ARG A 74 -14.80 -5.13 5.80
C ARG A 74 -14.25 -5.26 7.23
N ASN A 75 -13.45 -4.29 7.68
CA ASN A 75 -12.90 -4.21 9.02
C ASN A 75 -13.13 -2.80 9.57
N ASP A 76 -14.22 -2.63 10.30
CA ASP A 76 -14.66 -1.34 10.84
C ASP A 76 -13.58 -0.68 11.73
N HIS A 77 -12.87 -1.48 12.53
CA HIS A 77 -11.80 -0.97 13.38
C HIS A 77 -10.63 -0.42 12.57
N LEU A 78 -10.22 -1.12 11.52
CA LEU A 78 -9.18 -0.65 10.61
C LEU A 78 -9.63 0.60 9.85
N ALA A 79 -10.85 0.60 9.30
CA ALA A 79 -11.40 1.77 8.61
C ALA A 79 -11.48 3.00 9.54
N ALA A 80 -11.92 2.83 10.79
CA ALA A 80 -11.94 3.88 11.79
C ALA A 80 -10.54 4.41 12.10
N SER A 81 -9.56 3.50 12.25
CA SER A 81 -8.16 3.88 12.52
C SER A 81 -7.55 4.69 11.37
N LEU A 82 -7.80 4.28 10.12
CA LEU A 82 -7.36 5.00 8.93
C LEU A 82 -8.01 6.39 8.81
N ARG A 83 -9.31 6.52 9.13
CA ARG A 83 -10.00 7.82 9.17
C ARG A 83 -9.39 8.75 10.23
N SER A 84 -9.11 8.23 11.43
CA SER A 84 -8.46 9.00 12.49
C SER A 84 -7.09 9.51 12.03
N PHE A 85 -6.27 8.63 11.47
CA PHE A 85 -4.95 9.00 10.96
C PHE A 85 -5.02 10.06 9.84
N CYS A 86 -5.96 9.93 8.92
CA CYS A 86 -6.22 10.92 7.86
C CYS A 86 -6.56 12.30 8.44
N ASN A 87 -7.39 12.36 9.49
CA ASN A 87 -7.74 13.61 10.17
C ASN A 87 -6.54 14.24 10.89
N ASP A 88 -5.69 13.43 11.52
CA ASP A 88 -4.47 13.89 12.19
C ASP A 88 -3.47 14.52 11.19
N LEU A 89 -3.38 13.98 9.97
CA LEU A 89 -2.57 14.57 8.91
C LEU A 89 -3.11 15.95 8.47
N LYS A 90 -4.43 16.07 8.29
CA LYS A 90 -5.10 17.32 7.89
C LYS A 90 -4.97 18.42 8.95
N THR A 91 -5.03 18.06 10.24
CA THR A 91 -4.86 19.02 11.34
C THR A 91 -3.40 19.47 11.52
N LYS A 92 -2.43 18.64 11.11
CA LYS A 92 -0.99 18.94 11.09
C LYS A 92 -0.49 19.53 9.76
N GLU A 93 -1.38 19.90 8.84
CA GLU A 93 -1.07 20.51 7.55
C GLU A 93 -0.97 22.07 7.51
N PRO A 94 -0.62 22.86 8.58
CA PRO A 94 -0.67 24.32 8.44
C PRO A 94 0.58 24.97 7.80
N ASN A 95 1.51 24.25 7.16
CA ASN A 95 2.75 24.88 6.68
C ASN A 95 3.50 24.20 5.50
N LEU A 96 2.84 23.96 4.36
CA LEU A 96 3.56 23.77 3.08
C LEU A 96 3.07 24.71 1.97
N GLU A 97 1.88 25.29 2.11
CA GLU A 97 1.24 26.21 1.13
C GLU A 97 1.71 27.68 1.21
N ARG A 98 2.84 28.01 1.87
CA ARG A 98 3.27 29.42 2.11
C ARG A 98 4.46 29.90 1.27
N LYS A 99 4.67 29.39 0.06
CA LYS A 99 5.68 29.93 -0.88
C LYS A 99 5.26 30.06 -2.35
N ARG A 100 4.01 30.41 -2.65
CA ARG A 100 3.69 31.10 -3.92
C ARG A 100 3.13 32.50 -3.64
N LYS A 101 3.99 33.48 -3.90
CA LYS A 101 3.78 34.93 -3.79
C LYS A 101 2.54 35.34 -4.59
N LYS A 102 1.45 35.67 -3.88
CA LYS A 102 0.22 36.25 -4.42
C LYS A 102 0.49 37.73 -4.74
N ASN A 103 0.61 38.09 -6.02
CA ASN A 103 0.51 39.49 -6.42
C ASN A 103 -0.97 39.91 -6.35
N PRO A 104 -1.32 40.97 -5.60
CA PRO A 104 -2.71 41.44 -5.53
C PRO A 104 -3.04 42.27 -6.78
N ARG A 105 -4.17 41.94 -7.43
CA ARG A 105 -4.82 42.80 -8.42
C ARG A 105 -5.21 44.14 -7.77
N ARG A 106 -4.89 45.26 -8.40
CA ARG A 106 -5.56 46.55 -8.16
C ARG A 106 -6.45 46.86 -9.34
N GLU A 107 -7.75 46.87 -9.09
CA GLU A 107 -8.80 47.32 -10.00
C GLU A 107 -9.13 48.78 -9.64
N GLY A 108 -8.92 49.71 -10.58
CA GLY A 108 -9.23 51.13 -10.44
C GLY A 108 -10.58 51.44 -11.09
N ARG A 109 -11.40 52.19 -10.35
CA ARG A 109 -12.84 52.43 -10.56
C ARG A 109 -13.06 53.77 -11.33
N VAL A 110 -13.76 53.73 -12.48
CA VAL A 110 -14.91 54.57 -13.00
C VAL A 110 -14.82 56.12 -12.84
N ALA A 111 -15.11 57.06 -13.76
CA ALA A 111 -15.95 57.30 -14.98
C ALA A 111 -15.64 58.75 -15.50
N PRO A 112 -16.44 59.44 -16.35
CA PRO A 112 -17.13 59.13 -17.63
C PRO A 112 -16.74 60.16 -18.74
N ASP A 113 -17.50 60.16 -19.85
CA ASP A 113 -17.97 61.37 -20.57
C ASP A 113 -17.40 61.68 -21.98
N LEU A 114 -18.30 61.46 -22.95
CA LEU A 114 -18.64 62.25 -24.14
C LEU A 114 -17.77 62.33 -25.41
N LEU A 115 -18.53 62.24 -26.52
CA LEU A 115 -18.35 62.77 -27.88
C LEU A 115 -17.50 61.89 -28.82
N ARG A 116 -18.08 61.15 -29.79
CA ARG A 116 -18.97 61.49 -30.93
C ARG A 116 -18.19 61.17 -32.20
N THR A 117 -18.81 60.37 -33.07
CA THR A 117 -18.32 59.99 -34.41
C THR A 117 -18.17 61.22 -35.33
N PRO A 118 -17.49 61.05 -36.47
CA PRO A 118 -18.28 60.79 -37.68
C PRO A 118 -17.67 59.75 -38.65
N ASP A 119 -18.56 59.21 -39.48
CA ASP A 119 -18.31 58.43 -40.71
C ASP A 119 -17.39 59.15 -41.70
N THR A 120 -16.53 58.40 -42.39
CA THR A 120 -16.46 58.36 -43.88
C THR A 120 -15.82 57.06 -44.34
#